data_AF-A0A9P4HPV5-F1
#
_entry.id   AF-A0A9P4HPV5-F1
#
_cell.length_a   1.000
_cell.length_b   1.000
_cell.length_c   1.000
_cell.angle_alpha   90.00
_cell.angle_beta   90.00
_cell.angle_gamma   90.00
#
_symmetry.space_group_name_H-M   'P 1'
#
loop_
_entity.id
_entity.type
_entity.pdbx_description
1 polymer ?
#
loop_
_entity_poly.entity_id
_entity_poly.type
_entity_poly.pdbx_seq_one_letter_code
_entity_poly.pdbx_strand_id
1 'polypeptide(L)'
;MPQTPRTLEDPLSNLSVKELDTLFQYQIGLRNYKALNQFSFYIAGITDSERRSRKTHLSLCKAGVLFPTSSAVITGNITSNFRSQQQHLPSYARRKLVNMLFFWEEELVRWKLLEGEEGEVTVVLSEERSSGGECVGHLEKRLKEIKGLMRLKPSLRDLEAGNSDEPPDYESAIEQQPMIGERSAA
;
A
#
# COMPACT_ATOMS: atom_id res chain seq x y z
N MET A 1 -39.73 -26.03 7.28
CA MET A 1 -39.16 -24.93 6.48
C MET A 1 -37.70 -25.28 6.21
N PRO A 2 -37.32 -25.76 5.02
CA PRO A 2 -35.92 -26.02 4.73
C PRO A 2 -35.20 -24.68 4.62
N GLN A 3 -34.16 -24.50 5.44
CA GLN A 3 -33.30 -23.31 5.34
C GLN A 3 -32.55 -23.37 4.02
N THR A 4 -32.68 -22.31 3.23
CA THR A 4 -31.95 -22.10 1.99
C THR A 4 -30.45 -21.98 2.33
N PRO A 5 -29.56 -22.74 1.68
CA PRO A 5 -28.13 -22.64 1.96
C PRO A 5 -27.60 -21.27 1.52
N ARG A 6 -26.77 -20.69 2.38
CA ARG A 6 -26.14 -19.37 2.24
C ARG A 6 -25.44 -19.25 0.89
N THR A 7 -25.88 -18.25 0.14
CA THR A 7 -25.20 -17.47 -0.90
C THR A 7 -23.82 -17.98 -1.29
N LEU A 8 -23.73 -18.63 -2.46
CA LEU A 8 -22.52 -18.58 -3.29
C LEU A 8 -22.06 -17.13 -3.33
N GLU A 9 -20.90 -16.82 -2.76
CA GLU A 9 -20.33 -15.48 -2.86
C GLU A 9 -20.26 -15.11 -4.33
N ASP A 10 -21.06 -14.13 -4.74
CA ASP A 10 -21.12 -13.67 -6.11
C ASP A 10 -19.72 -13.16 -6.49
N PRO A 11 -18.97 -13.84 -7.38
CA PRO A 11 -17.61 -13.47 -7.73
C PRO A 11 -17.55 -12.08 -8.39
N LEU A 12 -18.71 -11.54 -8.81
CA LEU A 12 -18.85 -10.18 -9.30
C LEU A 12 -18.89 -9.12 -8.19
N SER A 13 -18.94 -9.53 -6.92
CA SER A 13 -19.13 -8.62 -5.79
C SER A 13 -17.82 -8.24 -5.07
N ASN A 14 -16.72 -8.96 -5.34
CA ASN A 14 -15.38 -8.65 -4.85
C ASN A 14 -14.50 -8.05 -5.96
N LEU A 15 -13.56 -7.18 -5.57
CA LEU A 15 -12.59 -6.62 -6.51
C LEU A 15 -11.57 -7.71 -6.85
N SER A 16 -11.36 -7.95 -8.15
CA SER A 16 -10.38 -8.94 -8.58
C SER A 16 -8.95 -8.40 -8.42
N VAL A 17 -7.99 -9.30 -8.25
CA VAL A 17 -6.55 -8.94 -8.21
C VAL A 17 -6.12 -8.16 -9.46
N LYS A 18 -6.68 -8.49 -10.63
CA LYS A 18 -6.40 -7.76 -11.88
C LYS A 18 -6.93 -6.32 -11.86
N GLU A 19 -8.11 -6.10 -11.29
CA GLU A 19 -8.67 -4.75 -11.11
C GLU A 19 -7.81 -3.93 -10.14
N LEU A 20 -7.34 -4.56 -9.04
CA LEU A 20 -6.41 -3.94 -8.08
C LEU A 20 -5.09 -3.56 -8.73
N ASP A 21 -4.48 -4.47 -9.49
CA ASP A 21 -3.24 -4.21 -10.23
C ASP A 21 -3.39 -3.08 -11.24
N THR A 22 -4.55 -3.00 -11.91
CA THR A 22 -4.86 -1.97 -12.90
C THR A 22 -4.99 -0.61 -12.22
N LEU A 23 -5.74 -0.53 -11.12
CA LEU A 23 -5.84 0.67 -10.30
C LEU A 23 -4.46 1.11 -9.79
N PHE A 24 -3.70 0.18 -9.22
CA PHE A 24 -2.37 0.46 -8.68
C PHE A 24 -1.43 1.02 -9.75
N GLN A 25 -1.36 0.37 -10.92
CA GLN A 25 -0.53 0.82 -12.04
C GLN A 25 -0.92 2.19 -12.57
N TYR A 26 -2.22 2.45 -12.69
CA TYR A 26 -2.72 3.76 -13.08
C TYR A 26 -2.26 4.83 -12.09
N GLN A 27 -2.39 4.54 -10.79
CA GLN A 27 -2.09 5.49 -9.74
C GLN A 27 -0.60 5.82 -9.64
N ILE A 28 0.29 4.82 -9.66
CA ILE A 28 1.75 5.06 -9.62
C ILE A 28 2.27 5.85 -10.84
N GLY A 29 1.48 5.94 -11.92
CA GLY A 29 1.78 6.77 -13.08
C GLY A 29 1.41 8.26 -12.89
N LEU A 30 0.68 8.60 -11.83
CA LEU A 30 0.26 9.97 -11.56
C LEU A 30 1.25 10.72 -10.67
N ARG A 31 1.21 12.06 -10.77
CA ARG A 31 2.03 12.94 -9.92
C ARG A 31 1.67 12.82 -8.44
N ASN A 32 0.38 12.69 -8.12
CA ASN A 32 -0.09 12.40 -6.77
C ASN A 32 -0.69 10.99 -6.75
N TYR A 33 0.18 9.99 -6.75
CA TYR A 33 -0.20 8.58 -6.85
C TYR A 33 -0.97 8.07 -5.63
N LYS A 34 -0.90 8.75 -4.48
CA LYS A 34 -1.61 8.37 -3.25
C LYS A 34 -3.08 8.78 -3.25
N ALA A 35 -3.41 9.87 -3.95
CA ALA A 35 -4.77 10.37 -3.98
C ALA A 35 -5.64 9.59 -4.99
N LEU A 36 -6.76 9.04 -4.52
CA LEU A 36 -7.82 8.58 -5.42
C LEU A 36 -8.42 9.80 -6.15
N ASN A 37 -8.40 9.77 -7.48
CA ASN A 37 -8.93 10.83 -8.31
C ASN A 37 -10.29 10.45 -8.92
N GLN A 38 -10.86 11.39 -9.67
CA GLN A 38 -12.19 11.24 -10.24
C GLN A 38 -12.33 10.14 -11.31
N PHE A 39 -11.22 9.54 -11.75
CA PHE A 39 -11.18 8.46 -12.73
C PHE A 39 -10.78 7.12 -12.11
N SER A 40 -10.25 7.10 -10.88
CA SER A 40 -9.78 5.87 -10.22
C SER A 40 -10.87 4.79 -10.17
N PHE A 41 -12.13 5.16 -9.96
CA PHE A 41 -13.26 4.21 -9.92
C PHE A 41 -13.67 3.66 -11.29
N TYR A 42 -13.37 4.40 -12.36
CA TYR A 42 -13.58 3.92 -13.72
C TYR A 42 -12.49 2.91 -14.09
N ILE A 43 -11.24 3.26 -13.82
CA ILE A 43 -10.08 2.39 -14.04
C ILE A 43 -10.17 1.09 -13.23
N ALA A 44 -10.65 1.16 -11.99
CA ALA A 44 -10.86 -0.01 -11.13
C ALA A 44 -12.07 -0.88 -11.53
N GLY A 45 -12.81 -0.53 -12.58
CA GLY A 45 -13.98 -1.30 -13.03
C GLY A 45 -15.22 -1.19 -12.14
N ILE A 46 -15.26 -0.23 -11.20
CA ILE A 46 -16.42 -0.01 -10.32
C ILE A 46 -17.55 0.69 -11.07
N THR A 47 -17.19 1.66 -11.91
CA THR A 47 -18.14 2.42 -12.72
C THR A 47 -17.94 2.13 -14.19
N ASP A 48 -19.03 2.00 -14.93
CA ASP A 48 -19.06 1.80 -16.38
C ASP A 48 -18.67 3.05 -17.20
N SER A 49 -18.63 4.22 -16.56
CA SER A 49 -18.42 5.50 -17.23
C SER A 49 -17.70 6.51 -16.34
N GLU A 50 -16.87 7.35 -16.94
CA GLU A 50 -16.18 8.45 -16.24
C GLU A 50 -17.17 9.39 -15.54
N ARG A 51 -18.34 9.65 -16.15
CA ARG A 51 -19.36 10.51 -15.54
C ARG A 51 -19.83 9.97 -14.20
N ARG A 52 -20.07 8.65 -14.10
CA ARG A 52 -20.42 8.00 -12.83
C ARG A 52 -19.24 7.99 -11.87
N SER A 53 -18.02 7.79 -12.38
CA SER A 53 -16.78 7.85 -11.59
C SER A 53 -16.62 9.21 -10.89
N ARG A 54 -16.79 10.32 -11.62
CA ARG A 54 -16.76 11.69 -11.06
C ARG A 54 -17.84 11.89 -10.00
N LYS A 55 -19.06 11.39 -10.25
CA LYS A 55 -20.16 11.46 -9.28
C LYS A 55 -19.84 10.68 -8.01
N THR A 56 -19.29 9.48 -8.13
CA THR A 56 -18.83 8.64 -7.01
C THR A 56 -17.75 9.38 -6.22
N HIS A 57 -16.72 9.91 -6.88
CA HIS A 57 -15.67 10.70 -6.25
C HIS A 57 -16.22 11.87 -5.44
N LEU A 58 -17.09 12.69 -6.03
CA LEU A 58 -17.74 13.82 -5.34
C LEU A 58 -18.57 13.36 -4.14
N SER A 59 -19.30 12.25 -4.29
CA SER A 59 -20.10 11.69 -3.20
C SER A 59 -19.22 11.20 -2.04
N LEU A 60 -18.06 10.62 -2.33
CA LEU A 60 -17.10 10.17 -1.32
C LEU A 60 -16.40 11.33 -0.60
N CYS A 61 -16.07 12.39 -1.34
CA CYS A 61 -15.55 13.62 -0.73
C CYS A 61 -16.58 14.24 0.22
N LYS A 62 -17.86 14.33 -0.20
CA LYS A 62 -18.96 14.82 0.63
C LYS A 62 -19.21 13.95 1.86
N ALA A 63 -19.00 12.64 1.75
CA ALA A 63 -19.12 11.71 2.86
C ALA A 63 -17.90 11.73 3.81
N GLY A 64 -16.85 12.50 3.49
CA GLY A 64 -15.61 12.50 4.27
C GLY A 64 -14.82 11.19 4.15
N VAL A 65 -15.09 10.36 3.16
CA VAL A 65 -14.32 9.12 2.93
C VAL A 65 -13.03 9.43 2.17
N LEU A 66 -13.06 10.44 1.31
CA LEU A 66 -11.88 10.93 0.58
C LEU A 66 -11.55 12.37 0.95
N PHE A 67 -10.25 12.64 1.09
CA PHE A 67 -9.72 13.98 1.30
C PHE A 67 -8.70 14.30 0.19
N PRO A 68 -9.13 14.99 -0.89
CA PRO A 68 -8.26 15.25 -2.05
C PRO A 68 -6.98 16.01 -1.73
N THR A 69 -6.99 16.84 -0.69
CA THR A 69 -5.85 17.66 -0.26
C THR A 69 -4.80 16.85 0.49
N SER A 70 -5.21 15.98 1.41
CA SER A 70 -4.29 15.14 2.20
C SER A 70 -4.01 13.79 1.54
N SER A 71 -4.68 13.47 0.44
CA SER A 71 -4.64 12.15 -0.21
C SER A 71 -5.13 11.00 0.69
N ALA A 72 -5.79 11.33 1.81
CA ALA A 72 -6.25 10.35 2.78
C ALA A 72 -7.55 9.68 2.31
N VAL A 73 -7.61 8.37 2.56
CA VAL A 73 -8.83 7.57 2.52
C VAL A 73 -9.13 7.17 3.95
N ILE A 74 -10.35 7.46 4.43
CA ILE A 74 -10.77 7.14 5.80
C ILE A 74 -12.03 6.27 5.70
N THR A 75 -11.84 4.95 5.75
CA THR A 75 -12.97 4.01 5.62
C THR A 75 -13.87 4.01 6.84
N GLY A 76 -13.39 4.48 8.00
CA GLY A 76 -14.20 4.67 9.21
C GLY A 76 -15.40 5.61 9.03
N ASN A 77 -15.39 6.46 7.99
CA ASN A 77 -16.51 7.34 7.65
C ASN A 77 -17.59 6.66 6.78
N ILE A 78 -17.42 5.38 6.44
CA ILE A 78 -18.45 4.58 5.76
C ILE A 78 -19.55 4.24 6.77
N THR A 79 -20.58 5.09 6.82
CA THR A 79 -21.73 4.92 7.70
C THR A 79 -22.81 4.02 7.10
N SER A 80 -23.84 3.66 7.89
CA SER A 80 -25.04 2.97 7.39
C SER A 80 -25.75 3.70 6.24
N ASN A 81 -25.60 5.03 6.18
CA ASN A 81 -26.13 5.88 5.10
C ASN A 81 -25.33 5.81 3.80
N PHE A 82 -24.16 5.15 3.78
CA PHE A 82 -23.35 5.02 2.56
C PHE A 82 -24.14 4.41 1.39
N ARG A 83 -25.07 3.50 1.70
CA ARG A 83 -25.95 2.87 0.71
C ARG A 83 -26.82 3.87 -0.04
N SER A 84 -27.38 4.86 0.65
CA SER A 84 -28.22 5.91 0.05
C SER A 84 -27.38 6.96 -0.67
N GLN A 85 -26.20 7.29 -0.13
CA GLN A 85 -25.25 8.21 -0.76
C GLN A 85 -24.77 7.70 -2.12
N GLN A 86 -24.57 6.38 -2.26
CA GLN A 86 -24.12 5.74 -3.51
C GLN A 86 -25.26 5.10 -4.32
N GLN A 87 -26.49 5.61 -4.22
CA GLN A 87 -27.66 5.00 -4.89
C GLN A 87 -27.58 4.97 -6.43
N HIS A 88 -26.70 5.76 -7.05
CA HIS A 88 -26.46 5.73 -8.50
C HIS A 88 -25.62 4.52 -8.94
N LEU A 89 -25.09 3.74 -8.01
CA LEU A 89 -24.36 2.52 -8.28
C LEU A 89 -25.23 1.29 -7.99
N PRO A 90 -25.14 0.24 -8.82
CA PRO A 90 -25.80 -1.02 -8.52
C PRO A 90 -25.19 -1.66 -7.26
N SER A 91 -25.94 -2.56 -6.62
CA SER A 91 -25.54 -3.18 -5.34
C SER A 91 -24.18 -3.86 -5.37
N TYR A 92 -23.85 -4.57 -6.47
CA TYR A 92 -22.55 -5.23 -6.62
C TYR A 92 -21.40 -4.20 -6.70
N ALA A 93 -21.58 -3.11 -7.45
CA ALA A 93 -20.57 -2.05 -7.59
C ALA A 93 -20.35 -1.29 -6.28
N ARG A 94 -21.38 -1.13 -5.45
CA ARG A 94 -21.23 -0.55 -4.10
C ARG A 94 -20.35 -1.42 -3.21
N ARG A 95 -20.50 -2.75 -3.27
CA ARG A 95 -19.63 -3.67 -2.51
C ARG A 95 -18.19 -3.62 -3.01
N LYS A 96 -17.99 -3.69 -4.34
CA LYS A 96 -16.67 -3.50 -4.96
C LYS A 96 -16.02 -2.17 -4.56
N LEU A 97 -16.80 -1.08 -4.52
CA LEU A 97 -16.31 0.23 -4.09
C LEU A 97 -15.80 0.22 -2.65
N VAL A 98 -16.55 -0.37 -1.72
CA VAL A 98 -16.11 -0.49 -0.33
C VAL A 98 -14.82 -1.28 -0.24
N ASN A 99 -14.73 -2.43 -0.90
CA ASN A 99 -13.52 -3.25 -0.90
C ASN A 99 -12.31 -2.51 -1.50
N MET A 100 -12.50 -1.76 -2.59
CA MET A 100 -11.45 -0.91 -3.15
C MET A 100 -10.98 0.14 -2.16
N LEU A 101 -11.89 0.77 -1.40
CA LEU A 101 -11.53 1.81 -0.45
C LEU A 101 -10.72 1.26 0.73
N PHE A 102 -11.11 0.09 1.26
CA PHE A 102 -10.32 -0.62 2.28
C PHE A 102 -8.93 -0.98 1.78
N PHE A 103 -8.85 -1.61 0.61
CA PHE A 103 -7.57 -1.92 -0.01
C PHE A 103 -6.69 -0.66 -0.17
N TRP A 104 -7.27 0.45 -0.62
CA TRP A 104 -6.49 1.66 -0.86
C TRP A 104 -6.02 2.32 0.45
N GLU A 105 -6.84 2.28 1.50
CA GLU A 105 -6.43 2.74 2.84
C GLU A 105 -5.27 1.89 3.37
N GLU A 106 -5.33 0.56 3.23
CA GLU A 106 -4.22 -0.34 3.56
C GLU A 106 -2.97 -0.03 2.73
N GLU A 107 -3.11 0.28 1.44
CA GLU A 107 -1.99 0.71 0.60
C GLU A 107 -1.33 2.00 1.07
N LEU A 108 -2.13 2.97 1.54
CA LEU A 108 -1.59 4.20 2.12
C LEU A 108 -0.81 3.91 3.40
N VAL A 109 -1.28 2.98 4.24
CA VAL A 109 -0.56 2.53 5.44
C VAL A 109 0.75 1.84 5.06
N ARG A 110 0.71 0.93 4.08
CA ARG A 110 1.90 0.24 3.57
C ARG A 110 2.95 1.22 3.05
N TRP A 111 2.55 2.19 2.22
CA TRP A 111 3.48 3.21 1.75
C TRP A 111 4.03 4.07 2.87
N LYS A 112 3.23 4.42 3.88
CA LYS A 112 3.71 5.19 5.04
C LYS A 112 4.79 4.44 5.82
N LEU A 113 4.66 3.13 5.98
CA LEU A 113 5.69 2.30 6.62
C LEU A 113 6.99 2.27 5.80
N LEU A 114 6.88 2.04 4.49
CA LEU A 114 8.04 2.03 3.59
C LEU A 114 8.75 3.39 3.51
N GLU A 115 8.00 4.49 3.55
CA GLU A 115 8.58 5.85 3.59
C GLU A 115 9.26 6.15 4.93
N GLY A 116 8.73 5.61 6.03
CA GLY A 116 9.39 5.66 7.34
C GLY A 116 10.75 4.95 7.29
N GLU A 117 10.75 3.72 6.78
CA GLU A 117 11.97 2.93 6.60
C GLU A 117 12.96 3.60 5.62
N GLU A 118 12.48 4.14 4.49
CA GLU A 118 13.32 4.90 3.55
C GLU A 118 13.99 6.09 4.25
N GLY A 119 13.24 6.80 5.10
CA GLY A 119 13.75 7.92 5.89
C GLY A 119 14.86 7.49 6.85
N GLU A 120 14.64 6.43 7.63
CA GLU A 120 15.63 5.87 8.57
C GLU A 120 16.90 5.43 7.84
N VAL A 121 16.78 4.64 6.78
CA VAL A 121 17.94 4.17 5.98
C VAL A 121 18.69 5.35 5.37
N THR A 122 17.99 6.40 4.92
CA THR A 122 18.61 7.60 4.35
C THR A 122 19.44 8.36 5.39
N VAL A 123 18.94 8.48 6.63
CA VAL A 123 19.69 9.13 7.73
C VAL A 123 20.96 8.34 8.03
N VAL A 124 20.85 7.03 8.27
CA VAL A 124 22.02 6.18 8.57
C VAL A 124 23.03 6.20 7.42
N LEU A 125 22.57 6.14 6.18
CA LEU A 125 23.44 6.23 5.01
C LEU A 125 24.22 7.55 4.94
N SER A 126 23.60 8.66 5.36
CA SER A 126 24.27 9.97 5.39
C SER A 126 25.35 10.05 6.47
N GLU A 127 25.12 9.42 7.61
CA GLU A 127 26.06 9.33 8.73
C GLU A 127 27.26 8.44 8.37
N GLU A 128 26.99 7.25 7.84
CA GLU A 128 28.02 6.27 7.39
C GLU A 128 28.92 6.84 6.29
N ARG A 129 28.37 7.60 5.35
CA ARG A 129 29.17 8.29 4.33
C ARG A 129 30.08 9.36 4.91
N SER A 130 29.67 9.99 6.01
CA SER A 130 30.44 11.04 6.67
C SER A 130 31.54 10.47 7.56
N SER A 131 31.32 9.29 8.14
CA SER A 131 32.28 8.57 8.98
C SER A 131 33.22 7.65 8.18
N GLY A 132 32.93 7.41 6.90
CA GLY A 132 33.70 6.47 6.07
C GLY A 132 33.42 5.00 6.40
N GLY A 133 32.23 4.70 6.95
CA GLY A 133 31.85 3.36 7.38
C GLY A 133 31.67 2.37 6.23
N GLU A 134 31.85 1.08 6.53
CA GLU A 134 31.87 -0.01 5.55
C GLU A 134 30.47 -0.44 5.07
N CYS A 135 29.41 0.00 5.77
CA CYS A 135 28.04 -0.45 5.53
C CYS A 135 27.29 0.31 4.41
N VAL A 136 27.91 1.31 3.78
CA VAL A 136 27.30 2.16 2.75
C VAL A 136 26.69 1.34 1.62
N GLY A 137 27.39 0.31 1.14
CA GLY A 137 26.89 -0.54 0.04
C GLY A 137 25.63 -1.33 0.39
N HIS A 138 25.52 -1.81 1.63
CA HIS A 138 24.35 -2.54 2.12
C HIS A 138 23.13 -1.61 2.25
N LEU A 139 23.34 -0.40 2.77
CA LEU A 139 22.28 0.61 2.92
C LEU A 139 21.75 1.09 1.56
N GLU A 140 22.64 1.30 0.57
CA GLU A 140 22.22 1.63 -0.80
C GLU A 140 21.39 0.51 -1.45
N LYS A 141 21.79 -0.75 -1.23
CA LYS A 141 21.01 -1.91 -1.68
C LYS A 141 19.64 -1.91 -1.02
N ARG A 142 19.56 -1.72 0.30
CA ARG A 142 18.28 -1.69 1.02
C ARG A 142 17.37 -0.56 0.53
N LEU A 143 17.92 0.63 0.30
CA LEU A 143 17.18 1.77 -0.24
C LEU A 143 16.62 1.46 -1.64
N LYS A 144 17.37 0.75 -2.48
CA LYS A 144 16.89 0.27 -3.78
C LYS A 144 15.76 -0.76 -3.64
N GLU A 145 15.86 -1.68 -2.68
CA GLU A 145 14.80 -2.65 -2.38
C GLU A 145 13.51 -1.97 -1.95
N ILE A 146 13.57 -1.03 -1.00
CA ILE A 146 12.40 -0.26 -0.52
C ILE A 146 11.71 0.45 -1.69
N LYS A 147 12.48 1.10 -2.58
CA LYS A 147 11.94 1.74 -3.78
C LYS A 147 11.29 0.75 -4.75
N GLY A 148 11.79 -0.48 -4.82
CA GLY A 148 11.16 -1.59 -5.54
C GLY A 148 9.82 -1.98 -4.91
N LEU A 149 9.81 -2.22 -3.59
CA LEU A 149 8.63 -2.59 -2.81
C LEU A 149 7.51 -1.54 -2.90
N MET A 150 7.86 -0.24 -2.95
CA MET A 150 6.88 0.82 -3.14
C MET A 150 6.10 0.69 -4.45
N ARG A 151 6.72 0.13 -5.50
CA ARG A 151 6.15 -0.02 -6.85
C ARG A 151 5.69 -1.45 -7.16
N LEU A 152 5.81 -2.36 -6.20
CA LEU A 152 5.41 -3.76 -6.36
C LEU A 152 3.89 -3.87 -6.46
N LYS A 153 3.42 -4.54 -7.52
CA LYS A 153 2.00 -4.73 -7.79
C LYS A 153 1.36 -5.63 -6.73
N PRO A 154 0.10 -5.42 -6.35
CA PRO A 154 -0.63 -6.28 -5.42
C PRO A 154 -0.49 -7.78 -5.72
N SER A 155 -0.65 -8.19 -6.98
CA SER A 155 -0.53 -9.60 -7.40
C SER A 155 0.83 -10.26 -7.17
N LEU A 156 1.88 -9.48 -6.98
CA LEU A 156 3.26 -9.98 -6.85
C LEU A 156 3.73 -10.06 -5.39
N ARG A 157 2.93 -9.59 -4.42
CA ARG A 157 3.36 -9.46 -3.02
C ARG A 157 3.28 -10.75 -2.24
N ASP A 158 2.28 -11.59 -2.53
CA ASP A 158 2.13 -12.90 -1.88
C ASP A 158 3.27 -13.87 -2.26
N LEU A 159 3.96 -13.60 -3.39
CA LEU A 159 5.13 -14.36 -3.81
C LEU A 159 6.40 -13.98 -3.04
N GLU A 160 6.47 -12.77 -2.46
CA GLU A 160 7.59 -12.34 -1.65
C GLU A 160 7.44 -12.76 -0.18
N ALA A 161 6.21 -12.73 0.36
CA ALA A 161 5.94 -13.14 1.74
C ALA A 161 6.26 -14.62 2.01
N GLY A 162 6.19 -15.49 1.00
CA GLY A 162 6.59 -16.90 1.12
C GLY A 162 8.09 -17.18 1.00
N ASN A 163 8.91 -16.17 0.67
CA ASN A 163 10.36 -16.31 0.48
C ASN A 163 11.19 -15.55 1.51
N SER A 164 10.56 -14.83 2.45
CA SER A 164 11.23 -13.95 3.42
C SER A 164 11.11 -14.41 4.88
N ASP A 165 10.84 -15.70 5.13
CA ASP A 165 10.79 -16.25 6.51
C ASP A 165 12.18 -16.33 7.17
N GLU A 166 13.25 -15.95 6.46
CA GLU A 166 14.55 -15.69 7.08
C GLU A 166 14.71 -14.18 7.29
N PRO A 167 14.56 -13.67 8.53
CA PRO A 167 14.99 -12.32 8.84
C PRO A 167 16.48 -12.21 8.52
N PRO A 168 16.95 -11.08 7.94
CA PRO A 168 18.37 -10.87 7.72
C PRO A 168 19.09 -10.98 9.07
N ASP A 169 20.01 -11.93 9.18
CA ASP A 169 20.82 -12.15 10.38
C ASP A 169 21.72 -10.93 10.62
N TYR A 170 21.26 -10.03 11.48
CA TYR A 170 21.99 -8.83 11.91
C TYR A 170 22.90 -9.10 13.11
N GLU A 171 22.92 -10.32 13.66
CA GLU A 171 23.79 -10.69 14.79
C GLU A 171 25.20 -11.08 14.33
N SER A 172 25.35 -11.66 13.13
CA SER A 172 26.67 -12.05 12.60
C SER A 172 27.59 -10.89 12.19
N ALA A 173 27.08 -9.66 12.10
CA ALA A 173 27.88 -8.48 11.79
C ALA A 173 28.59 -7.86 13.01
N ILE A 174 28.20 -8.22 14.25
CA ILE A 174 28.76 -7.63 15.47
C ILE A 174 29.96 -8.45 16.01
N GLU A 175 30.08 -9.72 15.66
CA GLU A 175 31.08 -10.63 16.26
C GLU A 175 32.48 -10.64 15.61
N GLN A 176 32.75 -9.84 14.58
CA GLN A 176 34.05 -9.84 13.90
C GLN A 176 34.96 -8.64 14.22
N GLN A 177 34.86 -8.06 15.42
CA GLN A 177 35.97 -7.24 15.92
C GLN A 177 37.06 -8.13 16.55
N PRO A 178 38.25 -8.29 15.94
CA PRO A 178 39.36 -8.91 16.62
C PRO A 178 39.78 -7.98 17.77
N MET A 179 39.65 -8.48 19.00
CA MET A 179 40.24 -7.89 20.20
C MET A 179 41.76 -7.79 19.98
N ILE A 180 42.22 -6.62 19.54
CA ILE A 180 43.64 -6.29 19.42
C ILE A 180 44.21 -6.38 20.83
N GLY A 181 45.06 -7.37 21.03
CA GLY A 181 45.71 -7.65 22.30
C GLY A 181 46.56 -6.47 22.78
N GLU A 182 46.34 -6.07 24.02
CA GLU A 182 47.31 -5.29 24.75
C GLU A 182 48.51 -6.17 25.09
N ARG A 183 49.59 -5.89 24.37
CA ARG A 183 50.93 -6.38 24.65
C ARG A 183 51.43 -5.82 25.98
N SER A 184 51.99 -6.74 26.76
CA SER A 184 52.84 -6.54 27.92
C SER A 184 54.03 -5.59 27.68
N ALA A 185 54.33 -4.75 28.68
CA ALA A 185 55.65 -4.22 29.11
C ALA A 185 55.36 -2.99 30.02
N ALA A 186 55.97 -2.75 31.18
CA ALA A 186 57.09 -3.32 31.90
C ALA A 186 56.96 -2.92 33.38
#